data_AF-A0A8S1L237-F1
#
_entry.id   AF-A0A8S1L237-F1
#
_cell.length_a   1.000
_cell.length_b   1.000
_cell.length_c   1.000
_cell.angle_alpha   90.00
_cell.angle_beta   90.00
_cell.angle_gamma   90.00
#
_symmetry.space_group_name_H-M   'P 1'
#
loop_
_entity.id
_entity.type
_entity.pdbx_description
1 polymer ?
#
loop_
_entity_poly.entity_id
_entity_poly.type
_entity_poly.pdbx_seq_one_letter_code
_entity_poly.pdbx_strand_id
1 'polypeptide(L)'
;MFLGKAGVMALYAKRKFDQKGKLPHQYLLDHQSKFQSQLKKKNIYTISQYPKGAWFLGMVFFISGISLLYILLKYDKGDLTLWWRYFIIIGMTILGIVFLTTVDRIKYEIHKNHQILLIERMNPFLFCRKITIIKDLEQLDDIRITKKGHKSVEYYTIQFVFKESKVDTLEYNELRETKLKFTEITTFLDQQKDLGKIKIEQEADPYYDFVNNSNINNNDNKKPNLQEMHKVNQSSYDNLENQRSTFQEKDKENDELL
;
A
#
# COMPACT_ATOMS: atom_id res chain seq x y z
N MET A 1 13.76 36.54 -13.99
CA MET A 1 13.29 35.20 -13.55
C MET A 1 14.42 34.18 -13.28
N PHE A 2 15.70 34.49 -13.51
CA PHE A 2 16.82 33.54 -13.36
C PHE A 2 17.53 33.56 -11.97
N LEU A 3 17.46 34.66 -11.22
CA LEU A 3 18.10 34.74 -9.88
C LEU A 3 17.49 33.78 -8.84
N GLY A 4 16.19 33.48 -8.93
CA GLY A 4 15.53 32.56 -7.99
C GLY A 4 16.02 31.11 -8.09
N LYS A 5 16.32 30.63 -9.30
CA LYS A 5 16.81 29.25 -9.52
C LYS A 5 18.26 29.09 -9.04
N ALA A 6 19.10 30.11 -9.21
CA ALA A 6 20.48 30.11 -8.72
C ALA A 6 20.54 30.12 -7.18
N GLY A 7 19.71 30.92 -6.52
CA GLY A 7 19.61 30.93 -5.05
C GLY A 7 19.12 29.61 -4.46
N VAL A 8 18.13 28.97 -5.10
CA VAL A 8 17.63 27.65 -4.69
C VAL A 8 18.69 26.56 -4.91
N MET A 9 19.41 26.58 -6.04
CA MET A 9 20.53 25.66 -6.29
C MET A 9 21.68 25.85 -5.29
N ALA A 10 22.02 27.09 -4.95
CA ALA A 10 23.07 27.39 -3.95
C ALA A 10 22.67 26.91 -2.54
N LEU A 11 21.41 27.07 -2.14
CA LEU A 11 20.87 26.51 -0.89
C LEU A 11 20.88 24.98 -0.90
N TYR A 12 20.57 24.36 -2.04
CA TYR A 12 20.59 22.91 -2.19
C TYR A 12 22.02 22.36 -2.13
N ALA A 13 22.98 23.03 -2.78
CA ALA A 13 24.39 22.70 -2.75
C ALA A 13 24.99 22.87 -1.35
N LYS A 14 24.64 23.96 -0.64
CA LYS A 14 25.05 24.19 0.75
C LYS A 14 24.51 23.10 1.69
N ARG A 15 23.22 22.75 1.58
CA ARG A 15 22.65 21.60 2.33
C ARG A 15 23.35 20.28 2.02
N LYS A 16 23.76 20.06 0.77
CA LYS A 16 24.47 18.85 0.35
C LYS A 16 25.91 18.82 0.87
N PHE A 17 26.57 19.97 0.98
CA PHE A 17 27.92 20.10 1.55
C PHE A 17 27.94 19.93 3.07
N ASP A 18 27.00 20.56 3.77
CA ASP A 18 26.83 20.40 5.23
C ASP A 18 26.47 18.95 5.62
N GLN A 19 25.92 18.17 4.69
CA GLN A 19 25.62 16.74 4.87
C GLN A 19 26.82 15.82 4.62
N LYS A 20 27.84 16.25 3.86
CA LYS A 20 29.02 15.42 3.55
C LYS A 20 29.97 15.23 4.74
N GLY A 21 29.92 16.11 5.74
CA GLY A 21 30.76 16.03 6.94
C GLY A 21 30.14 15.29 8.13
N LYS A 22 28.88 14.85 8.03
CA LYS A 22 28.16 14.18 9.12
C LYS A 22 28.20 12.67 8.93
N LEU A 23 28.52 11.94 10.00
CA LEU A 23 28.44 10.47 10.03
C LEU A 23 27.06 10.01 9.53
N PRO A 24 26.93 8.85 8.87
CA PRO A 24 25.69 8.37 8.23
C PRO A 24 24.49 8.19 9.18
N HIS A 25 24.66 8.42 10.48
CA HIS A 25 23.62 8.34 11.51
C HIS A 25 23.37 9.67 12.22
N GLN A 26 24.26 10.65 12.09
CA GLN A 26 24.15 11.92 12.80
C GLN A 26 22.94 12.73 12.35
N TYR A 27 22.53 12.62 11.08
CA TYR A 27 21.30 13.26 10.61
C TYR A 27 20.02 12.62 11.19
N LEU A 28 20.05 11.32 11.53
CA LEU A 28 18.92 10.63 12.18
C LEU A 28 18.81 11.07 13.65
N LEU A 29 19.95 11.20 14.34
CA LEU A 29 20.02 11.70 15.71
C LEU A 29 19.58 13.18 15.82
N ASP A 30 20.06 14.03 14.89
CA ASP A 30 19.62 15.43 14.79
C ASP A 30 18.11 15.53 14.51
N HIS A 31 17.55 14.59 13.73
CA HIS A 31 16.12 14.55 13.46
C HIS A 31 15.32 14.07 14.68
N GLN A 32 15.79 13.02 15.35
CA GLN A 32 15.17 12.48 16.55
C GLN A 32 15.09 13.52 17.67
N SER A 33 16.19 14.22 17.95
CA SER A 33 16.23 15.26 18.99
C SER A 33 15.25 16.40 18.71
N LYS A 34 15.19 16.87 17.46
CA LYS A 34 14.20 17.87 17.03
C LYS A 34 12.78 17.34 17.18
N PHE A 35 12.52 16.10 16.77
CA PHE A 35 11.19 15.52 16.81
C PHE A 35 10.72 15.22 18.23
N GLN A 36 11.59 14.73 19.13
CA GLN A 36 11.29 14.54 20.55
C GLN A 36 10.80 15.83 21.22
N SER A 37 11.43 16.97 20.88
CA SER A 37 11.00 18.27 21.42
C SER A 37 9.55 18.64 21.01
N GLN A 38 9.11 18.18 19.83
CA GLN A 38 7.76 18.40 19.31
C GLN A 38 6.76 17.35 19.82
N LEU A 39 7.21 16.10 20.01
CA LEU A 39 6.40 14.98 20.45
C LEU A 39 6.02 15.01 21.93
N LYS A 40 6.86 15.58 22.81
CA LYS A 40 6.53 15.71 24.24
C LYS A 40 5.18 16.37 24.52
N LYS A 41 4.60 17.06 23.53
CA LYS A 41 3.32 17.77 23.61
C LYS A 41 2.15 17.04 22.94
N LYS A 42 2.37 15.93 22.23
CA LYS A 42 1.34 15.26 21.41
C LYS A 42 1.11 13.82 21.88
N ASN A 43 -0.15 13.47 22.12
CA ASN A 43 -0.57 12.11 22.51
C ASN A 43 -1.04 11.26 21.31
N ILE A 44 -1.18 11.88 20.13
CA ILE A 44 -1.65 11.25 18.90
C ILE A 44 -0.65 11.58 17.79
N TYR A 45 -0.20 10.55 17.07
CA TYR A 45 0.62 10.69 15.88
C TYR A 45 -0.17 10.23 14.65
N THR A 46 -0.35 11.12 13.69
CA THR A 46 -1.15 10.86 12.48
C THR A 46 -0.27 10.89 11.24
N ILE A 47 -0.36 9.83 10.44
CA ILE A 47 0.24 9.74 9.10
C ILE A 47 -0.91 9.64 8.09
N SER A 48 -0.87 10.38 7.00
CA SER A 48 -1.89 10.29 5.94
C SER A 48 -1.23 10.26 4.56
N GLN A 49 -1.64 9.31 3.73
CA GLN A 49 -1.28 9.26 2.31
C GLN A 49 -2.50 9.57 1.46
N TYR A 50 -2.27 10.52 0.55
CA TYR A 50 -3.24 10.90 -0.45
C TYR A 50 -2.74 10.42 -1.80
N PRO A 51 -3.52 9.65 -2.57
CA PRO A 51 -3.16 9.19 -3.90
C PRO A 51 -3.31 10.31 -4.94
N LYS A 52 -2.55 11.40 -4.76
CA LYS A 52 -2.64 12.63 -5.55
C LYS A 52 -2.49 12.38 -7.05
N GLY A 53 -1.59 11.47 -7.44
CA GLY A 53 -1.35 11.15 -8.85
C GLY A 53 -2.56 10.53 -9.54
N ALA A 54 -3.15 9.49 -8.93
CA ALA A 54 -4.34 8.84 -9.46
C ALA A 54 -5.54 9.79 -9.49
N TRP A 55 -5.75 10.59 -8.43
CA TRP A 55 -6.83 11.58 -8.41
C TRP A 55 -6.64 12.67 -9.46
N PHE A 56 -5.42 13.17 -9.64
CA PHE A 56 -5.14 14.16 -10.67
C PHE A 56 -5.45 13.60 -12.06
N LEU A 57 -4.99 12.38 -12.35
CA LEU A 57 -5.24 11.72 -13.63
C LEU A 57 -6.74 11.49 -13.84
N GLY A 58 -7.45 11.02 -12.81
CA GLY A 58 -8.90 10.85 -12.83
C GLY A 58 -9.66 12.15 -13.11
N MET A 59 -9.25 13.26 -12.48
CA MET A 59 -9.83 14.58 -12.73
C MET A 59 -9.60 15.05 -14.17
N VAL A 60 -8.41 14.82 -14.74
CA VAL A 60 -8.10 15.17 -16.13
C VAL A 60 -9.00 14.39 -17.10
N PHE A 61 -9.14 13.07 -16.91
CA PHE A 61 -10.02 12.24 -17.74
C PHE A 61 -11.49 12.65 -17.61
N PHE A 62 -11.95 12.94 -16.39
CA PHE A 62 -13.33 13.36 -16.14
C PHE A 62 -13.66 14.71 -16.77
N ILE A 63 -12.80 15.72 -16.57
CA ILE A 63 -13.00 17.07 -17.13
C ILE A 63 -12.92 17.05 -18.66
N SER A 64 -11.96 16.31 -19.24
CA SER A 64 -11.84 16.18 -20.69
C SER A 64 -13.06 15.47 -21.29
N GLY A 65 -13.55 14.40 -20.67
CA GLY A 65 -14.78 13.73 -21.07
C GLY A 65 -16.00 14.66 -21.08
N ILE A 66 -16.21 15.42 -20.00
CA ILE A 66 -17.31 16.40 -19.91
C ILE A 66 -17.16 17.52 -20.94
N SER A 67 -15.94 18.02 -21.15
CA SER A 67 -15.67 19.09 -22.12
C SER A 67 -15.97 18.63 -23.55
N LEU A 68 -15.56 17.41 -23.91
CA LEU A 68 -15.88 16.82 -25.21
C LEU A 68 -17.38 16.59 -25.36
N LEU A 69 -18.06 16.12 -24.31
CA LEU A 69 -19.52 15.97 -24.32
C LEU A 69 -20.22 17.31 -24.57
N TYR A 70 -19.79 18.38 -23.91
CA TYR A 70 -20.34 19.72 -24.09
C TYR A 70 -20.11 20.25 -25.51
N ILE A 71 -18.91 20.08 -26.07
CA ILE A 71 -18.60 20.47 -27.45
C ILE A 71 -19.49 19.71 -28.43
N LEU A 72 -19.64 18.41 -28.24
CA LEU A 72 -20.49 17.58 -29.07
C LEU A 72 -21.94 18.08 -29.04
N LEU A 73 -22.52 18.26 -27.86
CA LEU A 73 -23.90 18.75 -27.71
C LEU A 73 -24.14 20.15 -28.30
N LYS A 74 -23.11 21.02 -28.27
CA LYS A 74 -23.22 22.40 -28.74
C LYS A 74 -23.05 22.56 -30.24
N TYR A 75 -22.12 21.82 -30.85
CA TYR A 75 -21.71 22.01 -32.24
C TYR A 75 -22.17 20.90 -33.18
N ASP A 76 -22.48 19.72 -32.64
CA ASP A 76 -22.85 18.53 -33.40
C ASP A 76 -24.27 18.13 -32.96
N LYS A 77 -25.31 18.56 -33.68
CA LYS A 77 -26.74 18.42 -33.33
C LYS A 77 -27.24 16.95 -33.38
N GLY A 78 -26.47 16.01 -32.85
CA GLY A 78 -26.84 14.60 -32.76
C GLY A 78 -26.80 13.89 -34.10
N ASP A 79 -25.73 14.06 -34.88
CA ASP A 79 -25.52 13.23 -36.07
C ASP A 79 -25.22 11.78 -35.64
N LEU A 80 -26.24 10.92 -35.70
CA LEU A 80 -26.19 9.53 -35.24
C LEU A 80 -25.20 8.66 -36.03
N THR A 81 -24.72 9.12 -37.18
CA THR A 81 -23.68 8.43 -37.96
C THR A 81 -22.35 8.31 -37.20
N LEU A 82 -22.11 9.18 -36.21
CA LEU A 82 -20.89 9.22 -35.41
C LEU A 82 -21.09 8.71 -33.97
N TRP A 83 -21.96 7.71 -33.79
CA TRP A 83 -22.28 7.10 -32.49
C TRP A 83 -21.04 6.65 -31.68
N TRP A 84 -19.97 6.25 -32.36
CA TRP A 84 -18.70 5.84 -31.73
C TRP A 84 -18.05 6.97 -30.90
N ARG A 85 -18.31 8.25 -31.23
CA ARG A 85 -17.81 9.40 -30.45
C ARG A 85 -18.40 9.40 -29.05
N TYR A 86 -19.69 9.09 -28.92
CA TYR A 86 -20.36 8.96 -27.63
C TYR A 86 -19.75 7.83 -26.82
N PHE A 87 -19.44 6.70 -27.44
CA PHE A 87 -18.80 5.57 -26.76
C PHE A 87 -17.43 5.93 -26.19
N ILE A 88 -16.59 6.65 -26.96
CA ILE A 88 -15.28 7.11 -26.50
C ILE A 88 -15.41 8.11 -25.35
N ILE A 89 -16.31 9.09 -25.46
CA ILE A 89 -16.52 10.12 -24.42
C ILE A 89 -17.04 9.48 -23.13
N ILE A 90 -18.02 8.58 -23.23
CA ILE A 90 -18.54 7.81 -22.09
C ILE A 90 -17.42 6.97 -21.47
N GLY A 91 -16.63 6.28 -22.29
CA GLY A 91 -15.48 5.49 -21.85
C GLY A 91 -14.45 6.32 -21.08
N MET A 92 -14.05 7.49 -21.60
CA MET A 92 -13.13 8.40 -20.91
C MET A 92 -13.71 8.91 -19.58
N THR A 93 -15.01 9.22 -19.55
CA THR A 93 -15.68 9.70 -18.34
C THR A 93 -15.74 8.59 -17.27
N ILE A 94 -16.10 7.36 -17.67
CA ILE A 94 -16.09 6.19 -16.79
C ILE A 94 -14.68 5.92 -16.28
N LEU A 95 -13.66 5.99 -17.15
CA LEU A 95 -12.26 5.80 -16.76
C LEU A 95 -11.84 6.83 -15.70
N GLY A 96 -12.22 8.10 -15.89
CA GLY A 96 -11.99 9.17 -14.90
C GLY A 96 -12.64 8.85 -13.56
N ILE A 97 -13.91 8.41 -13.55
CA ILE A 97 -14.62 7.99 -12.34
C ILE A 97 -13.92 6.80 -11.68
N VAL A 98 -13.48 5.81 -12.46
CA VAL A 98 -12.76 4.65 -11.95
C VAL A 98 -11.47 5.09 -11.24
N PHE A 99 -10.65 5.95 -11.84
CA PHE A 99 -9.42 6.46 -11.20
C PHE A 99 -9.70 7.24 -9.90
N LEU A 100 -10.79 8.00 -9.85
CA LEU A 100 -11.20 8.74 -8.64
C LEU A 100 -11.71 7.81 -7.54
N THR A 101 -12.38 6.71 -7.90
CA THR A 101 -13.06 5.81 -6.95
C THR A 101 -12.26 4.57 -6.56
N THR A 102 -11.23 4.18 -7.32
CA THR A 102 -10.42 2.98 -7.02
C THR A 102 -9.35 3.22 -5.97
N VAL A 103 -8.93 4.47 -5.76
CA VAL A 103 -7.79 4.75 -4.89
C VAL A 103 -8.22 5.47 -3.62
N ASP A 104 -8.07 4.75 -2.51
CA ASP A 104 -8.44 5.22 -1.19
C ASP A 104 -7.35 6.09 -0.56
N ARG A 105 -7.77 7.07 0.23
CA ARG A 105 -6.90 7.74 1.20
C ARG A 105 -6.66 6.78 2.35
N ILE A 106 -5.40 6.59 2.73
CA ILE A 106 -5.03 5.79 3.89
C ILE A 106 -4.50 6.71 4.99
N LYS A 107 -5.01 6.57 6.21
CA LYS A 107 -4.63 7.34 7.39
C LYS A 107 -4.33 6.39 8.54
N TYR A 108 -3.17 6.57 9.15
CA TYR A 108 -2.70 5.84 10.33
C TYR A 108 -2.70 6.80 11.52
N GLU A 109 -3.33 6.43 12.62
CA GLU A 109 -3.34 7.18 13.87
C GLU A 109 -2.84 6.30 15.01
N ILE A 110 -1.75 6.72 15.64
CA ILE A 110 -1.16 6.04 16.78
C ILE A 110 -1.56 6.82 18.03
N HIS A 111 -2.38 6.21 18.87
CA HIS A 111 -2.82 6.80 20.13
C HIS A 111 -2.00 6.22 21.28
N LYS A 112 -1.14 7.05 21.87
CA LYS A 112 -0.27 6.61 22.97
C LYS A 112 -1.04 6.30 24.25
N ASN A 113 -2.05 7.11 24.57
CA ASN A 113 -2.83 6.96 25.81
C ASN A 113 -3.75 5.74 25.80
N HIS A 114 -4.32 5.43 24.62
CA HIS A 114 -5.25 4.31 24.46
C HIS A 114 -4.52 3.04 23.99
N GLN A 115 -3.21 3.12 23.71
CA GLN A 115 -2.40 2.03 23.18
C GLN A 115 -3.00 1.36 21.94
N ILE A 116 -3.56 2.16 21.03
CA ILE A 116 -4.15 1.65 19.77
C ILE A 116 -3.48 2.25 18.54
N LEU A 117 -3.39 1.42 17.50
CA LEU A 117 -3.15 1.81 16.13
C LEU A 117 -4.46 1.77 15.36
N LEU A 118 -4.92 2.92 14.89
CA LEU A 118 -6.13 3.08 14.11
C LEU A 118 -5.76 3.34 12.65
N ILE A 119 -6.34 2.54 11.75
CA ILE A 119 -6.07 2.58 10.32
C ILE A 119 -7.38 2.88 9.63
N GLU A 120 -7.48 4.06 9.03
CA GLU A 120 -8.63 4.52 8.27
C GLU A 120 -8.32 4.46 6.78
N ARG A 121 -9.11 3.68 6.05
CA ARG A 121 -9.18 3.74 4.59
C ARG A 121 -10.48 4.43 4.22
N MET A 122 -10.37 5.53 3.51
CA MET A 122 -11.52 6.33 3.11
C MET A 122 -11.39 6.72 1.65
N ASN A 123 -12.45 6.47 0.89
CA ASN A 123 -12.57 7.04 -0.43
C ASN A 123 -13.21 8.43 -0.34
N PRO A 124 -12.55 9.52 -0.72
CA PRO A 124 -13.15 10.85 -0.61
C PRO A 124 -14.27 11.09 -1.62
N PHE A 125 -14.32 10.34 -2.73
CA PHE A 125 -15.35 10.48 -3.76
C PHE A 125 -16.57 9.59 -3.49
N LEU A 126 -16.39 8.52 -2.72
CA LEU A 126 -17.47 7.66 -2.22
C LEU A 126 -17.60 7.84 -0.71
N PHE A 127 -18.34 8.88 -0.29
CA PHE A 127 -18.56 9.28 1.11
C PHE A 127 -19.02 8.14 2.05
N CYS A 128 -19.56 7.04 1.51
CA CYS A 128 -20.07 5.91 2.29
C CYS A 128 -19.06 4.78 2.51
N ARG A 129 -17.86 4.81 1.91
CA ARG A 129 -16.88 3.71 2.03
C ARG A 129 -15.72 4.12 2.93
N LYS A 130 -15.94 4.03 4.24
CA LYS A 130 -14.91 4.17 5.27
C LYS A 130 -14.70 2.81 5.93
N ILE A 131 -13.49 2.28 5.82
CA ILE A 131 -13.06 1.08 6.51
C ILE A 131 -12.11 1.52 7.62
N THR A 132 -12.48 1.22 8.86
CA THR A 132 -11.62 1.47 10.03
C THR A 132 -11.17 0.13 10.60
N ILE A 133 -9.85 -0.05 10.70
CA ILE A 133 -9.22 -1.20 11.34
C ILE A 133 -8.55 -0.69 12.60
N ILE A 134 -8.81 -1.33 13.73
CA ILE A 134 -8.20 -0.99 15.01
C ILE A 134 -7.32 -2.17 15.43
N LYS A 135 -6.07 -1.88 15.81
CA LYS A 135 -5.11 -2.85 16.32
C LYS A 135 -4.58 -2.38 17.66
N ASP A 136 -4.43 -3.32 18.58
CA ASP A 136 -3.87 -3.06 19.89
C ASP A 136 -2.34 -3.02 19.81
N LEU A 137 -1.73 -1.96 20.36
CA LEU A 137 -0.28 -1.81 20.41
C LEU A 137 0.37 -2.75 21.43
N GLU A 138 -0.36 -3.30 22.41
CA GLU A 138 0.18 -4.32 23.33
C GLU A 138 0.55 -5.62 22.59
N GLN A 139 -0.13 -5.89 21.47
CA GLN A 139 0.15 -7.05 20.61
C GLN A 139 1.27 -6.79 19.61
N LEU A 140 1.88 -5.60 19.62
CA LEU A 140 2.95 -5.21 18.70
C LEU A 140 4.26 -5.86 19.14
N ASP A 141 4.73 -6.84 18.36
CA ASP A 141 6.00 -7.50 18.61
C ASP A 141 7.17 -6.68 18.06
N ASP A 142 7.03 -6.14 16.84
CA ASP A 142 8.12 -5.45 16.17
C ASP A 142 7.65 -4.41 15.16
N ILE A 143 8.54 -3.46 14.85
CA ILE A 143 8.38 -2.49 13.76
C ILE A 143 9.61 -2.60 12.88
N ARG A 144 9.42 -2.89 11.60
CA ARG A 144 10.52 -3.14 10.65
C ARG A 144 10.40 -2.27 9.41
N ILE A 145 11.50 -2.11 8.70
CA ILE A 145 11.49 -1.54 7.35
C ILE A 145 11.60 -2.70 6.38
N THR A 146 10.58 -2.88 5.55
CA THR A 146 10.57 -3.87 4.47
C THR A 146 10.86 -3.18 3.13
N LYS A 147 11.69 -3.82 2.32
CA LYS A 147 11.95 -3.42 0.93
C LYS A 147 11.10 -4.30 0.01
N LYS A 148 10.30 -3.65 -0.84
CA LYS A 148 9.43 -4.23 -1.87
C LYS A 148 9.89 -3.80 -3.26
N GLY A 149 9.57 -4.61 -4.27
CA GLY A 149 9.85 -4.30 -5.67
C GLY A 149 11.19 -4.83 -6.19
N HIS A 150 11.40 -4.66 -7.50
CA HIS A 150 12.54 -5.18 -8.24
C HIS A 150 13.70 -4.18 -8.27
N LYS A 151 14.90 -4.62 -8.66
CA LYS A 151 16.12 -3.78 -8.76
C LYS A 151 15.92 -2.48 -9.54
N SER A 152 14.98 -2.43 -10.48
CA SER A 152 14.68 -1.23 -11.27
C SER A 152 13.71 -0.26 -10.60
N VAL A 153 12.84 -0.74 -9.71
CA VAL A 153 11.84 0.07 -9.02
C VAL A 153 11.68 -0.47 -7.60
N GLU A 154 12.33 0.22 -6.66
CA GLU A 154 12.37 -0.17 -5.26
C GLU A 154 11.46 0.73 -4.43
N TYR A 155 10.66 0.11 -3.57
CA TYR A 155 9.80 0.79 -2.62
C TYR A 155 10.10 0.27 -1.22
N TYR A 156 9.95 1.14 -0.23
CA TYR A 156 10.21 0.82 1.17
C TYR A 156 8.94 1.07 1.98
N THR A 157 8.56 0.13 2.81
CA THR A 157 7.40 0.22 3.69
C THR A 157 7.84 0.03 5.14
N ILE A 158 7.24 0.76 6.06
CA ILE A 158 7.37 0.42 7.49
C ILE A 158 6.29 -0.64 7.77
N GLN A 159 6.65 -1.77 8.37
CA GLN A 159 5.73 -2.85 8.69
C GLN A 159 5.59 -2.95 10.21
N PHE A 160 4.37 -2.87 10.72
CA PHE A 160 4.01 -3.21 12.09
C PHE A 160 3.71 -4.70 12.16
N VAL A 161 4.51 -5.44 12.94
CA VAL A 161 4.37 -6.88 13.14
C VAL A 161 3.67 -7.08 14.48
N PHE A 162 2.42 -7.54 14.42
CA PHE A 162 1.66 -7.98 15.59
C PHE A 162 1.72 -9.51 15.68
N LYS A 163 1.46 -10.06 16.86
CA LYS A 163 1.48 -11.52 17.13
C LYS A 163 0.74 -12.37 16.10
N GLU A 164 -0.42 -11.89 15.64
CA GLU A 164 -1.30 -12.63 14.73
C GLU A 164 -1.40 -12.03 13.33
N SER A 165 -0.82 -10.85 13.09
CA SER A 165 -1.01 -10.15 11.81
C SER A 165 0.11 -9.15 11.53
N LYS A 166 0.34 -8.88 10.24
CA LYS A 166 1.26 -7.84 9.80
C LYS A 166 0.47 -6.72 9.15
N VAL A 167 0.86 -5.49 9.43
CA VAL A 167 0.27 -4.29 8.84
C VAL A 167 1.38 -3.46 8.21
N ASP A 168 1.36 -3.38 6.90
CA ASP A 168 2.22 -2.46 6.17
C ASP A 168 1.65 -1.05 6.23
N THR A 169 2.54 -0.10 6.47
CA THR A 169 2.24 1.32 6.41
C THR A 169 2.39 1.87 4.99
N LEU A 170 2.69 3.16 4.87
CA LEU A 170 2.86 3.86 3.61
C LEU A 170 4.09 3.35 2.86
N GLU A 171 3.95 3.32 1.54
CA GLU A 171 5.04 3.08 0.61
C GLU A 171 5.83 4.37 0.37
N TYR A 172 7.14 4.27 0.46
CA TYR A 172 8.10 5.35 0.24
C TYR A 172 9.08 4.95 -0.86
N ASN A 173 9.33 5.87 -1.79
CA ASN A 173 10.30 5.64 -2.87
C ASN A 173 11.75 5.80 -2.39
N GLU A 174 11.96 6.53 -1.31
CA GLU A 174 13.29 6.82 -0.78
C GLU A 174 13.52 6.16 0.58
N LEU A 175 14.60 5.38 0.69
CA LEU A 175 15.02 4.77 1.95
C LEU A 175 15.27 5.82 3.05
N ARG A 176 15.78 7.00 2.68
CA ARG A 176 16.05 8.09 3.64
C ARG A 176 14.77 8.57 4.30
N GLU A 177 13.72 8.82 3.52
CA GLU A 177 12.42 9.24 4.04
C GLU A 177 11.81 8.16 4.94
N THR A 178 11.93 6.90 4.51
CA THR A 178 11.46 5.75 5.29
C THR A 178 12.16 5.66 6.65
N LYS A 179 13.49 5.81 6.68
CA LYS A 179 14.26 5.80 7.93
C LYS A 179 13.87 6.95 8.85
N LEU A 180 13.63 8.15 8.31
CA LEU A 180 13.17 9.30 9.10
C LEU A 180 11.80 9.01 9.73
N LYS A 181 10.85 8.50 8.94
CA LYS A 181 9.51 8.13 9.43
C LYS A 181 9.54 6.99 10.44
N PHE A 182 10.41 6.00 10.21
CA PHE A 182 10.66 4.93 11.15
C PHE A 182 11.14 5.48 12.49
N THR A 183 12.17 6.35 12.48
CA THR A 183 12.66 7.01 13.69
C THR A 183 11.59 7.84 14.38
N GLU A 184 10.72 8.54 13.63
CA GLU A 184 9.60 9.29 14.20
C GLU A 184 8.63 8.36 14.97
N ILE A 185 8.23 7.24 14.36
CA ILE A 185 7.30 6.27 14.93
C ILE A 185 7.89 5.60 16.18
N THR A 186 9.12 5.08 16.08
CA THR A 186 9.76 4.38 17.21
C THR A 186 10.02 5.33 18.38
N THR A 187 10.38 6.59 18.09
CA THR A 187 10.55 7.62 19.11
C THR A 187 9.23 8.02 19.76
N PHE A 188 8.13 8.06 19.00
CA PHE A 188 6.81 8.34 19.55
C PHE A 188 6.33 7.24 20.51
N LEU A 189 6.60 5.99 20.17
CA LEU A 189 6.28 4.80 20.96
C LEU A 189 7.28 4.51 22.09
N ASP A 190 8.26 5.39 22.33
CA ASP A 190 9.35 5.20 23.30
C ASP A 190 10.14 3.89 23.13
N GLN A 191 10.09 3.27 21.95
CA GLN A 191 10.90 2.09 21.63
C GLN A 191 12.33 2.54 21.32
N GLN A 192 13.25 2.35 22.28
CA GLN A 192 14.67 2.60 22.06
C GLN A 192 15.24 1.53 21.12
N LYS A 193 15.24 1.83 19.82
CA LYS A 193 15.96 1.03 18.82
C LYS A 193 17.29 1.68 18.47
N ASP A 194 18.32 0.84 18.35
CA ASP A 194 19.65 1.27 17.92
C ASP A 194 19.60 1.76 16.47
N LEU A 195 19.68 3.09 16.29
CA LEU A 195 19.58 3.78 14.99
C LEU A 195 20.68 3.36 14.01
N GLY A 196 21.81 2.84 14.50
CA GLY A 196 22.89 2.30 13.69
C GLY A 196 22.59 0.92 13.09
N LYS A 197 21.60 0.19 13.64
CA LYS A 197 21.28 -1.21 13.29
C LYS A 197 19.84 -1.39 12.81
N ILE A 198 19.30 -0.40 12.10
CA ILE A 198 17.99 -0.55 11.44
C ILE A 198 18.12 -1.63 10.36
N LYS A 199 17.68 -2.84 10.66
CA LYS A 199 17.63 -3.95 9.70
C LYS A 199 16.55 -3.66 8.67
N ILE A 200 16.94 -3.72 7.39
CA ILE A 200 16.02 -3.65 6.26
C ILE A 200 15.78 -5.10 5.84
N GLU A 201 14.56 -5.58 6.03
CA GLU A 201 14.18 -6.91 5.58
C GLU A 201 13.75 -6.83 4.12
N GLN A 202 14.29 -7.70 3.28
CA GLN A 202 13.82 -7.82 1.91
C GLN A 202 12.62 -8.77 1.93
N GLU A 203 11.46 -8.26 1.52
CA GLU A 203 10.29 -9.12 1.36
C GLU A 203 10.52 -9.98 0.12
N ALA A 204 10.46 -11.30 0.28
CA ALA A 204 10.59 -12.23 -0.83
C ALA A 204 9.44 -11.97 -1.79
N ASP A 205 9.77 -11.65 -3.03
CA ASP A 205 8.80 -11.40 -4.07
C ASP A 205 8.16 -12.76 -4.43
N PRO A 206 6.85 -12.99 -4.17
CA PRO A 206 6.22 -14.31 -4.34
C PRO A 206 6.32 -14.84 -5.77
N TYR A 207 6.61 -13.96 -6.74
CA TYR A 207 6.88 -14.33 -8.13
C TYR A 207 8.18 -15.15 -8.30
N TYR A 208 9.17 -15.00 -7.42
CA TYR A 208 10.46 -15.69 -7.51
C TYR A 208 10.53 -17.00 -6.72
N ASP A 209 9.65 -17.21 -5.73
CA ASP A 209 9.54 -18.51 -5.05
C ASP A 209 9.06 -19.61 -6.01
N PHE A 210 8.27 -19.25 -7.04
CA PHE A 210 7.86 -20.16 -8.11
C PHE A 210 9.01 -20.53 -9.06
N VAL A 211 9.92 -19.60 -9.37
CA VAL A 211 11.03 -19.83 -10.33
C VAL A 211 12.16 -20.63 -9.68
N ASN A 212 12.41 -20.45 -8.39
CA ASN A 212 13.42 -21.25 -7.69
C ASN A 212 12.92 -22.67 -7.39
N ASN A 213 11.64 -22.87 -7.06
CA ASN A 213 11.11 -24.24 -6.88
C ASN A 213 10.98 -25.03 -8.18
N SER A 214 10.81 -24.37 -9.33
CA SER A 214 10.82 -25.05 -10.65
C SER A 214 12.22 -25.43 -11.12
N ASN A 215 13.28 -24.76 -10.65
CA ASN A 215 14.66 -25.11 -10.98
C ASN A 215 15.33 -26.07 -10.00
N ILE A 216 14.87 -26.14 -8.74
CA ILE A 216 15.41 -27.10 -7.75
C ILE A 216 14.94 -28.54 -8.04
N ASN A 217 13.77 -28.72 -8.67
CA ASN A 217 13.24 -30.05 -9.01
C ASN A 217 13.78 -30.66 -10.31
N ASN A 218 14.69 -30.00 -11.02
CA ASN A 218 15.26 -30.53 -12.29
C ASN A 218 16.62 -31.22 -12.14
N ASN A 219 17.18 -31.32 -10.92
CA ASN A 219 18.49 -31.96 -10.71
C ASN A 219 18.47 -33.28 -9.93
N ASP A 220 17.31 -33.77 -9.48
CA ASP A 220 17.20 -35.11 -8.94
C ASP A 220 16.61 -36.06 -9.98
N ASN A 221 17.52 -36.85 -10.57
CA ASN A 221 17.23 -38.02 -11.40
C ASN A 221 16.55 -39.13 -10.58
N LYS A 222 15.31 -38.89 -10.12
CA LYS A 222 14.37 -39.92 -9.70
C LYS A 222 13.05 -39.66 -10.39
N LYS A 223 12.78 -40.45 -11.43
CA LYS A 223 11.46 -40.53 -12.07
C LYS A 223 10.39 -40.66 -10.96
N PRO A 224 9.45 -39.70 -10.85
CA PRO A 224 8.32 -39.88 -9.95
C PRO A 224 7.41 -40.96 -10.51
N ASN A 225 7.06 -41.92 -9.65
CA ASN A 225 6.20 -43.04 -9.98
C ASN A 225 4.76 -42.49 -10.17
N LEU A 226 4.26 -42.53 -11.41
CA LEU A 226 2.98 -41.90 -11.83
C LEU A 226 1.74 -42.41 -11.07
N GLN A 227 1.87 -43.48 -10.27
CA GLN A 227 0.76 -44.07 -9.52
C GLN A 227 0.46 -43.38 -8.17
N GLU A 228 1.40 -42.64 -7.57
CA GLU A 228 1.15 -41.92 -6.30
C GLU A 228 0.50 -40.55 -6.51
N MET A 229 0.76 -39.91 -7.65
CA MET A 229 0.19 -38.60 -7.99
C MET A 229 -1.32 -38.66 -8.28
N HIS A 230 -1.84 -39.83 -8.71
CA HIS A 230 -3.27 -40.05 -8.90
C HIS A 230 -4.04 -40.27 -7.58
N LYS A 231 -3.40 -40.82 -6.53
CA LYS A 231 -4.05 -41.07 -5.24
C LYS A 231 -4.26 -39.79 -4.42
N VAL A 232 -3.34 -38.83 -4.49
CA VAL A 232 -3.43 -37.55 -3.76
C VAL A 232 -4.49 -36.61 -4.37
N ASN A 233 -4.68 -36.68 -5.69
CA ASN A 233 -5.74 -35.91 -6.35
C ASN A 233 -7.12 -36.52 -6.14
N GLN A 234 -7.29 -37.85 -6.13
CA GLN A 234 -8.59 -38.47 -5.82
C GLN A 234 -9.08 -38.16 -4.39
N SER A 235 -8.20 -38.22 -3.37
CA SER A 235 -8.58 -37.88 -1.99
C SER A 235 -8.96 -36.41 -1.78
N SER A 236 -8.51 -35.52 -2.68
CA SER A 236 -8.87 -34.09 -2.64
C SER A 236 -10.22 -33.81 -3.30
N TYR A 237 -10.62 -34.60 -4.30
CA TYR A 237 -11.95 -34.51 -4.92
C TYR A 237 -13.04 -35.14 -4.04
N ASP A 238 -12.77 -36.28 -3.41
CA ASP A 238 -13.76 -36.96 -2.53
C ASP A 238 -14.07 -36.15 -1.25
N ASN A 239 -13.11 -35.37 -0.75
CA ASN A 239 -13.32 -34.47 0.40
C ASN A 239 -14.11 -33.20 0.05
N LEU A 240 -13.99 -32.70 -1.18
CA LEU A 240 -14.76 -31.53 -1.66
C LEU A 240 -16.22 -31.90 -1.96
N GLU A 241 -16.47 -33.12 -2.41
CA GLU A 241 -17.83 -33.61 -2.68
C GLU A 241 -18.59 -33.92 -1.38
N ASN A 242 -17.93 -34.50 -0.37
CA ASN A 242 -18.49 -34.71 0.96
C ASN A 242 -18.79 -33.42 1.74
N GLN A 243 -18.03 -32.33 1.50
CA GLN A 243 -18.34 -31.02 2.09
C GLN A 243 -19.53 -30.33 1.41
N ARG A 244 -19.78 -30.60 0.13
CA ARG A 244 -20.95 -30.05 -0.58
C ARG A 244 -22.26 -30.74 -0.19
N SER A 245 -22.25 -32.06 0.03
CA SER A 245 -23.44 -32.78 0.49
C SER A 245 -23.87 -32.36 1.91
N THR A 246 -22.91 -32.10 2.83
CA THR A 246 -23.23 -31.63 4.19
C THR A 246 -23.80 -30.21 4.23
N PHE A 247 -23.46 -29.34 3.27
CA PHE A 247 -24.07 -28.01 3.16
C PHE A 247 -25.49 -28.07 2.59
N GLN A 248 -25.76 -28.93 1.61
CA GLN A 248 -27.11 -29.07 1.04
C GLN A 248 -28.11 -29.75 1.98
N GLU A 249 -27.65 -30.57 2.93
CA GLU A 249 -28.52 -31.21 3.92
C GLU A 249 -28.93 -30.24 5.05
N LYS A 250 -28.04 -29.33 5.45
CA LYS A 250 -28.32 -28.27 6.45
C LYS A 250 -29.27 -27.18 5.95
N ASP A 251 -29.28 -26.89 4.65
CA ASP A 251 -30.21 -25.90 4.09
C ASP A 251 -31.63 -26.47 3.95
N LYS A 252 -31.80 -27.78 3.79
CA LYS A 252 -33.12 -28.43 3.79
C LYS A 252 -33.74 -28.56 5.18
N GLU A 253 -32.93 -28.77 6.22
CA GLU A 253 -33.43 -28.92 7.60
C GLU A 253 -33.92 -27.58 8.19
N ASN A 254 -33.43 -26.44 7.68
CA ASN A 254 -33.89 -25.11 8.11
C ASN A 254 -35.16 -24.62 7.40
N ASP A 255 -35.53 -25.20 6.26
CA ASP A 255 -36.76 -24.86 5.53
C ASP A 255 -38.00 -25.66 6.01
N GLU A 256 -37.82 -26.72 6.82
CA GLU A 256 -38.94 -27.46 7.45
C GLU A 256 -39.30 -26.98 8.87
N LEU A 257 -38.59 -25.98 9.42
CA LEU A 257 -38.83 -25.42 10.75
C LEU A 257 -39.37 -23.97 10.76
N LEU A 258 -39.89 -23.49 9.62
CA LEU A 258 -40.62 -22.22 9.48
C LEU A 258 -42.11 -22.43 9.25
#